data_AF-M7RM45-F1
#
_entry.id   AF-M7RM45-F1
#
_cell.length_a   1.000
_cell.length_b   1.000
_cell.length_c   1.000
_cell.angle_alpha   90.00
_cell.angle_beta   90.00
_cell.angle_gamma   90.00
#
_symmetry.space_group_name_H-M   'P 1'
#
loop_
_entity.id
_entity.type
_entity.pdbx_description
1 polymer ?
#
loop_
_entity_poly.entity_id
_entity_poly.type
_entity_poly.pdbx_seq_one_letter_code
_entity_poly.pdbx_strand_id
1 'polypeptide(L)'
;MNKFLRQLSLLALLFCWPLMSQAARTFTDQLGRQVTVPDTVDRVVVLQHQTLNLLVQMNATDKIVGVMANWKQQLGDGYARLAPELAQKASLGDLTHVDPEKLVALRPQVVFVTNYAPQEMIDKISRLGIPVVAISLRHDVAGERAKMNPTLADEEQAYNRGLREGITLIGDIVNKPQEAKALIEAMDKGRKMVSDRLQSVPENERVRAYMANPELTTYGSGKYTGLMMAHAGALNVAASSVKGFKQVTMEQVIA
;
A
#
# COMPACT_ATOMS: atom_id res chain seq x y z
N MET A 1 51.98 -27.24 34.46
CA MET A 1 50.76 -27.74 33.79
C MET A 1 49.48 -26.92 34.05
N ASN A 2 49.52 -25.80 34.80
CA ASN A 2 48.31 -25.06 35.19
C ASN A 2 48.09 -23.70 34.48
N LYS A 3 49.04 -23.23 33.66
CA LYS A 3 48.87 -21.99 32.85
C LYS A 3 48.25 -22.26 31.47
N PHE A 4 48.48 -23.43 30.90
CA PHE A 4 47.95 -23.82 29.59
C PHE A 4 46.43 -24.07 29.63
N LEU A 5 45.92 -24.66 30.72
CA LEU A 5 44.48 -24.87 30.91
C LEU A 5 43.69 -23.56 31.09
N ARG A 6 44.29 -22.51 31.66
CA ARG A 6 43.62 -21.21 31.84
C ARG A 6 43.49 -20.39 30.56
N GLN A 7 44.36 -20.59 29.57
CA GLN A 7 44.27 -19.90 28.27
C GLN A 7 43.25 -20.54 27.33
N LEU A 8 43.00 -21.85 27.47
CA LEU A 8 41.93 -22.55 26.73
C LEU A 8 40.51 -22.16 27.19
N SER A 9 40.34 -21.74 28.45
CA SER A 9 39.04 -21.29 28.98
C SER A 9 38.63 -19.90 28.46
N LEU A 10 39.58 -19.05 28.06
CA LEU A 10 39.32 -17.71 27.52
C LEU A 10 39.03 -17.72 26.01
N LEU A 11 39.54 -18.70 25.26
CA LEU A 11 39.22 -18.86 23.83
C LEU A 11 37.83 -19.49 23.59
N ALA A 12 37.32 -20.31 24.51
CA ALA A 12 36.01 -20.95 24.38
C ALA A 12 34.81 -19.98 24.59
N LEU A 13 35.03 -18.86 25.27
CA LEU A 13 34.01 -17.82 25.49
C LEU A 13 33.83 -16.87 24.29
N LEU A 14 34.75 -16.90 23.31
CA LEU A 14 34.65 -16.10 22.07
C LEU A 14 33.94 -16.84 20.92
N PHE A 15 33.63 -18.14 21.07
CA PHE A 15 33.00 -18.95 20.03
C PHE A 15 31.51 -19.26 20.26
N CYS A 16 30.94 -18.80 21.37
CA CYS A 16 29.51 -18.89 21.65
C CYS A 16 28.87 -17.50 21.67
N TRP A 17 29.11 -16.69 20.64
CA TRP A 17 28.02 -15.80 20.23
C TRP A 17 27.00 -16.72 19.53
N PRO A 18 25.79 -16.91 20.08
CA PRO A 18 24.75 -17.48 19.26
C PRO A 18 24.61 -16.52 18.08
N LEU A 19 24.90 -17.03 16.88
CA LEU A 19 24.33 -16.52 15.63
C LEU A 19 22.81 -16.66 15.80
N MET A 20 22.20 -15.75 16.56
CA MET A 20 20.79 -15.46 16.41
C MET A 20 20.64 -14.78 15.07
N SER A 21 20.74 -15.59 14.02
CA SER A 21 20.19 -15.23 12.72
C SER A 21 18.70 -15.04 13.00
N GLN A 22 18.28 -13.79 13.23
CA GLN A 22 16.85 -13.47 13.17
C GLN A 22 16.42 -13.93 11.80
N ALA A 23 15.59 -14.96 11.77
CA ALA A 23 15.07 -15.45 10.52
C ALA A 23 14.35 -14.27 9.82
N ALA A 24 14.56 -14.20 8.52
CA ALA A 24 14.10 -13.10 7.70
C ALA A 24 13.41 -13.68 6.47
N ARG A 25 12.38 -12.99 6.00
CA ARG A 25 11.58 -13.36 4.85
C ARG A 25 11.84 -12.38 3.72
N THR A 26 12.00 -12.89 2.52
CA THR A 26 12.16 -12.08 1.32
C THR A 26 10.87 -12.09 0.52
N PHE A 27 10.36 -10.92 0.22
CA PHE A 27 9.17 -10.71 -0.59
C PHE A 27 9.51 -9.96 -1.87
N THR A 28 8.67 -10.12 -2.89
CA THR A 28 8.67 -9.25 -4.07
C THR A 28 7.58 -8.20 -3.87
N ASP A 29 7.93 -6.92 -3.87
CA ASP A 29 6.94 -5.85 -3.80
C ASP A 29 6.25 -5.58 -5.15
N GLN A 30 5.26 -4.68 -5.17
CA GLN A 30 4.49 -4.43 -6.40
C GLN A 30 5.23 -3.57 -7.45
N LEU A 31 6.47 -3.18 -7.17
CA LEU A 31 7.40 -2.65 -8.18
C LEU A 31 8.32 -3.75 -8.76
N GLY A 32 8.28 -4.96 -8.21
CA GLY A 32 9.13 -6.08 -8.60
C GLY A 32 10.48 -6.10 -7.87
N ARG A 33 10.62 -5.37 -6.76
CA ARG A 33 11.84 -5.31 -5.97
C ARG A 33 11.85 -6.42 -4.93
N GLN A 34 13.01 -7.06 -4.72
CA GLN A 34 13.19 -7.99 -3.60
C GLN A 34 13.42 -7.19 -2.32
N VAL A 35 12.61 -7.45 -1.30
CA VAL A 35 12.69 -6.78 0.01
C VAL A 35 12.75 -7.84 1.10
N THR A 36 13.81 -7.81 1.90
CA THR A 36 13.98 -8.70 3.05
C THR A 36 13.50 -7.99 4.31
N VAL A 37 12.58 -8.62 5.03
CA VAL A 37 12.00 -8.13 6.29
C VAL A 37 12.22 -9.17 7.41
N PRO A 38 12.22 -8.77 8.69
CA PRO A 38 12.24 -9.72 9.79
C PRO A 38 11.08 -10.73 9.73
N ASP A 39 11.27 -11.93 10.28
CA ASP A 39 10.24 -12.95 10.37
C ASP A 39 8.97 -12.47 11.07
N THR A 40 9.13 -11.69 12.14
CA THR A 40 8.02 -11.08 12.90
C THR A 40 8.08 -9.57 12.77
N VAL A 41 6.99 -8.97 12.30
CA VAL A 41 6.85 -7.53 12.10
C VAL A 41 5.77 -6.97 13.03
N ASP A 42 6.18 -6.12 13.97
CA ASP A 42 5.34 -5.46 14.97
C ASP A 42 5.49 -3.92 14.96
N ARG A 43 6.37 -3.39 14.12
CA ARG A 43 6.71 -1.96 14.10
C ARG A 43 6.80 -1.44 12.68
N VAL A 44 5.64 -1.02 12.17
CA VAL A 44 5.42 -0.59 10.80
C VAL A 44 5.23 0.93 10.75
N VAL A 45 5.85 1.57 9.76
CA VAL A 45 5.50 2.93 9.36
C VAL A 45 4.75 2.88 8.02
N VAL A 46 3.63 3.60 7.92
CA VAL A 46 2.73 3.52 6.77
C VAL A 46 2.59 4.91 6.12
N LEU A 47 3.29 5.11 5.00
CA LEU A 47 3.32 6.37 4.25
C LEU A 47 2.38 6.32 3.04
N GLN A 48 1.29 5.57 3.14
CA GLN A 48 0.27 5.41 2.10
C GLN A 48 -1.10 5.09 2.71
N HIS A 49 -2.11 5.88 2.38
CA HIS A 49 -3.45 5.79 2.97
C HIS A 49 -4.20 4.52 2.56
N GLN A 50 -3.99 4.00 1.34
CA GLN A 50 -4.60 2.73 0.93
C GLN A 50 -4.09 1.56 1.79
N THR A 51 -2.78 1.46 1.96
CA THR A 51 -2.14 0.44 2.81
C THR A 51 -2.56 0.60 4.28
N LEU A 52 -2.64 1.85 4.77
CA LEU A 52 -3.14 2.13 6.11
C LEU A 52 -4.56 1.59 6.31
N ASN A 53 -5.45 1.83 5.35
CA ASN A 53 -6.82 1.33 5.41
C ASN A 53 -6.91 -0.21 5.35
N LEU A 54 -6.02 -0.86 4.60
CA LEU A 54 -5.94 -2.32 4.58
C LEU A 54 -5.46 -2.89 5.91
N LEU A 55 -4.47 -2.26 6.57
CA LEU A 55 -4.00 -2.68 7.89
C LEU A 55 -5.06 -2.51 8.98
N VAL A 56 -5.88 -1.46 8.91
CA VAL A 56 -7.05 -1.31 9.81
C VAL A 56 -8.02 -2.48 9.63
N GLN A 57 -8.38 -2.81 8.38
CA GLN A 57 -9.31 -3.91 8.08
C GLN A 57 -8.74 -5.30 8.45
N MET A 58 -7.41 -5.45 8.47
CA MET A 58 -6.73 -6.68 8.90
C MET A 58 -6.48 -6.72 10.42
N ASN A 59 -7.03 -5.79 11.20
CA ASN A 59 -6.83 -5.69 12.65
C ASN A 59 -5.32 -5.69 13.02
N ALA A 60 -4.55 -4.83 12.34
CA ALA A 60 -3.10 -4.72 12.46
C ALA A 60 -2.64 -3.31 12.92
N THR A 61 -3.52 -2.52 13.52
CA THR A 61 -3.21 -1.15 13.97
C THR A 61 -2.31 -1.09 15.19
N ASP A 62 -2.25 -2.18 15.96
CA ASP A 62 -1.30 -2.42 17.05
C ASP A 62 0.15 -2.44 16.54
N LYS A 63 0.39 -2.93 15.32
CA LYS A 63 1.71 -3.01 14.68
C LYS A 63 2.20 -1.68 14.11
N ILE A 64 1.33 -0.67 14.02
CA ILE A 64 1.67 0.63 13.43
C ILE A 64 2.32 1.52 14.47
N VAL A 65 3.51 2.03 14.18
CA VAL A 65 4.22 3.00 15.04
C VAL A 65 4.26 4.41 14.44
N GLY A 66 3.96 4.55 13.14
CA GLY A 66 3.86 5.85 12.48
C GLY A 66 3.05 5.83 11.19
N VAL A 67 2.46 6.97 10.85
CA VAL A 67 1.58 7.15 9.69
C VAL A 67 1.91 8.43 8.91
N MET A 68 1.54 8.49 7.64
CA MET A 68 1.59 9.73 6.85
C MET A 68 0.84 10.88 7.56
N ALA A 69 1.42 12.08 7.61
CA ALA A 69 0.88 13.20 8.38
C ALA A 69 -0.50 13.67 7.89
N ASN A 70 -0.76 13.55 6.58
CA ASN A 70 -2.01 13.93 5.94
C ASN A 70 -3.05 12.79 5.84
N TRP A 71 -2.96 11.75 6.69
CA TRP A 71 -3.90 10.62 6.63
C TRP A 71 -5.38 11.03 6.77
N LYS A 72 -5.69 12.02 7.62
CA LYS A 72 -7.07 12.55 7.77
C LYS A 72 -7.59 13.21 6.50
N GLN A 73 -6.73 13.95 5.80
CA GLN A 73 -7.09 14.57 4.53
C GLN A 73 -7.36 13.52 3.44
N GLN A 74 -6.63 12.39 3.46
CA GLN A 74 -6.77 11.33 2.47
C GLN A 74 -7.91 10.34 2.78
N LEU A 75 -8.18 10.07 4.06
CA LEU A 75 -9.18 9.08 4.50
C LEU A 75 -10.49 9.72 4.98
N GLY A 76 -10.51 11.04 5.16
CA GLY A 76 -11.62 11.82 5.70
C GLY A 76 -11.60 11.91 7.24
N ASP A 77 -12.11 13.01 7.78
CA ASP A 77 -12.11 13.28 9.23
C ASP A 77 -12.84 12.21 10.04
N GLY A 78 -13.90 11.62 9.46
CA GLY A 78 -14.68 10.55 10.08
C GLY A 78 -13.93 9.22 10.23
N TYR A 79 -12.76 9.06 9.60
CA TYR A 79 -12.00 7.81 9.65
C TYR A 79 -11.49 7.49 11.06
N ALA A 80 -11.23 8.51 11.89
CA ALA A 80 -10.84 8.33 13.29
C ALA A 80 -11.88 7.57 14.12
N ARG A 81 -13.15 7.49 13.68
CA ARG A 81 -14.17 6.67 14.31
C ARG A 81 -13.90 5.17 14.16
N LEU A 82 -13.26 4.78 13.06
CA LEU A 82 -12.95 3.38 12.74
C LEU A 82 -11.67 2.89 13.40
N ALA A 83 -10.68 3.79 13.53
CA ALA A 83 -9.37 3.50 14.12
C ALA A 83 -8.88 4.72 14.94
N PRO A 84 -9.46 4.99 16.12
CA PRO A 84 -9.12 6.16 16.94
C PRO A 84 -7.65 6.18 17.38
N GLU A 85 -7.02 5.02 17.52
CA GLU A 85 -5.61 4.85 17.87
C GLU A 85 -4.65 5.49 16.86
N LEU A 86 -5.07 5.71 15.61
CA LEU A 86 -4.25 6.38 14.59
C LEU A 86 -3.94 7.83 14.96
N ALA A 87 -4.81 8.49 15.74
CA ALA A 87 -4.59 9.86 16.22
C ALA A 87 -3.43 9.97 17.22
N GLN A 88 -3.03 8.85 17.84
CA GLN A 88 -1.92 8.80 18.80
C GLN A 88 -0.60 8.33 18.16
N LYS A 89 -0.62 7.89 16.90
CA LYS A 89 0.58 7.45 16.20
C LYS A 89 1.41 8.64 15.76
N ALA A 90 2.73 8.45 15.71
CA ALA A 90 3.64 9.48 15.19
C ALA A 90 3.28 9.81 13.74
N SER A 91 3.19 11.11 13.43
CA SER A 91 2.94 11.60 12.08
C SER A 91 4.27 11.88 11.39
N LEU A 92 4.49 11.25 10.23
CA LEU A 92 5.73 11.37 9.46
C LEU A 92 5.39 11.63 8.00
N GLY A 93 5.97 12.68 7.42
CA GLY A 93 5.95 12.89 5.98
C GLY A 93 4.59 12.76 5.31
N ASP A 94 4.60 12.34 4.06
CA ASP A 94 3.44 12.10 3.21
C ASP A 94 3.76 11.06 2.13
N LEU A 95 3.02 11.06 1.02
CA LEU A 95 3.20 10.14 -0.11
C LEU A 95 4.55 10.33 -0.85
N THR A 96 5.22 11.46 -0.66
CA THR A 96 6.37 11.91 -1.44
C THR A 96 7.58 12.32 -0.59
N HIS A 97 7.38 12.62 0.69
CA HIS A 97 8.43 13.04 1.60
C HIS A 97 8.38 12.26 2.92
N VAL A 98 9.53 12.13 3.58
CA VAL A 98 9.64 11.53 4.92
C VAL A 98 10.64 12.33 5.76
N ASP A 99 10.34 12.45 7.06
CA ASP A 99 11.26 12.99 8.06
C ASP A 99 12.18 11.85 8.55
N PRO A 100 13.48 11.83 8.17
CA PRO A 100 14.36 10.71 8.47
C PRO A 100 14.69 10.60 9.97
N GLU A 101 14.78 11.72 10.69
CA GLU A 101 15.11 11.71 12.12
C GLU A 101 13.97 11.11 12.93
N LYS A 102 12.74 11.56 12.67
CA LYS A 102 11.55 10.96 13.28
C LYS A 102 11.39 9.50 12.90
N LEU A 103 11.70 9.15 11.65
CA LEU A 103 11.63 7.76 11.19
C LEU A 103 12.58 6.85 11.98
N VAL A 104 13.85 7.23 12.12
CA VAL A 104 14.86 6.43 12.85
C VAL A 104 14.52 6.32 14.33
N ALA A 105 14.02 7.39 14.95
CA ALA A 105 13.59 7.38 16.36
C ALA A 105 12.50 6.33 16.62
N LEU A 106 11.63 6.10 15.62
CA LEU A 106 10.61 5.06 15.66
C LEU A 106 11.14 3.66 15.37
N ARG A 107 12.45 3.44 15.15
CA ARG A 107 13.12 2.15 14.89
C ARG A 107 12.23 1.12 14.14
N PRO A 108 11.65 1.46 12.97
CA PRO A 108 10.69 0.60 12.28
C PRO A 108 11.37 -0.62 11.66
N GLN A 109 10.61 -1.70 11.50
CA GLN A 109 11.05 -2.93 10.84
C GLN A 109 10.73 -2.93 9.34
N VAL A 110 9.74 -2.14 8.92
CA VAL A 110 9.36 -1.96 7.52
C VAL A 110 8.62 -0.64 7.34
N VAL A 111 8.83 0.00 6.18
CA VAL A 111 8.08 1.19 5.75
C VAL A 111 7.29 0.85 4.49
N PHE A 112 5.98 1.04 4.54
CA PHE A 112 5.14 0.97 3.35
C PHE A 112 5.06 2.34 2.68
N VAL A 113 5.31 2.38 1.38
CA VAL A 113 5.21 3.58 0.55
C VAL A 113 4.32 3.31 -0.66
N THR A 114 3.78 4.37 -1.24
CA THR A 114 3.05 4.26 -2.51
C THR A 114 3.99 3.92 -3.67
N ASN A 115 3.47 3.24 -4.69
CA ASN A 115 4.24 2.80 -5.86
C ASN A 115 4.93 3.94 -6.63
N TYR A 116 4.43 5.16 -6.55
CA TYR A 116 4.99 6.35 -7.19
C TYR A 116 5.76 7.26 -6.22
N ALA A 117 6.12 6.77 -5.03
CA ALA A 117 6.99 7.51 -4.13
C ALA A 117 8.31 7.86 -4.84
N PRO A 118 8.84 9.08 -4.69
CA PRO A 118 10.08 9.48 -5.34
C PRO A 118 11.22 8.53 -5.00
N GLN A 119 12.05 8.19 -6.00
CA GLN A 119 13.19 7.29 -5.78
C GLN A 119 14.13 7.84 -4.69
N GLU A 120 14.31 9.16 -4.60
CA GLU A 120 15.11 9.79 -3.55
C GLU A 120 14.56 9.47 -2.14
N MET A 121 13.23 9.48 -1.96
CA MET A 121 12.60 9.14 -0.69
C MET A 121 12.87 7.67 -0.32
N ILE A 122 12.71 6.77 -1.30
CA ILE A 122 12.99 5.34 -1.13
C ILE A 122 14.47 5.12 -0.77
N ASP A 123 15.40 5.72 -1.51
CA ASP A 123 16.84 5.59 -1.29
C ASP A 123 17.25 6.13 0.08
N LYS A 124 16.68 7.27 0.50
CA LYS A 124 16.93 7.88 1.80
C LYS A 124 16.55 6.95 2.94
N ILE A 125 15.38 6.30 2.86
CA ILE A 125 14.96 5.30 3.86
C ILE A 125 15.85 4.06 3.81
N SER A 126 16.17 3.58 2.61
CA SER A 126 16.94 2.35 2.43
C SER A 126 18.38 2.47 2.95
N ARG A 127 19.02 3.64 2.81
CA ARG A 127 20.34 3.95 3.38
C ARG A 127 20.39 3.91 4.90
N LEU A 128 19.23 4.04 5.57
CA LEU A 128 19.11 3.89 7.02
C LEU A 128 19.03 2.42 7.46
N GLY A 129 19.10 1.47 6.52
CA GLY A 129 18.97 0.04 6.78
C GLY A 129 17.54 -0.41 7.05
N ILE A 130 16.55 0.40 6.71
CA ILE A 130 15.12 0.11 6.94
C ILE A 130 14.51 -0.45 5.65
N PRO A 131 13.89 -1.64 5.67
CA PRO A 131 13.19 -2.21 4.51
C PRO A 131 12.04 -1.32 4.02
N VAL A 132 11.95 -1.11 2.71
CA VAL A 132 10.90 -0.30 2.07
C VAL A 132 10.08 -1.15 1.11
N VAL A 133 8.77 -1.23 1.33
CA VAL A 133 7.85 -2.01 0.49
C VAL A 133 6.91 -1.06 -0.24
N ALA A 134 6.93 -1.11 -1.58
CA ALA A 134 6.08 -0.27 -2.41
C ALA A 134 4.79 -1.00 -2.82
N ILE A 135 3.66 -0.33 -2.62
CA ILE A 135 2.31 -0.88 -2.86
C ILE A 135 1.58 -0.04 -3.92
N SER A 136 1.16 -0.69 -5.00
CA SER A 136 0.39 -0.10 -6.11
C SER A 136 -1.09 -0.47 -6.05
N LEU A 137 -1.42 -1.62 -5.47
CA LEU A 137 -2.69 -2.34 -5.61
C LEU A 137 -3.07 -2.62 -7.07
N ARG A 138 -2.07 -2.73 -7.95
CA ARG A 138 -2.21 -3.01 -9.38
C ARG A 138 -1.12 -3.95 -9.89
N HIS A 139 -1.52 -4.87 -10.75
CA HIS A 139 -0.62 -5.74 -11.48
C HIS A 139 -0.23 -5.10 -12.81
N ASP A 140 0.76 -4.22 -12.77
CA ASP A 140 1.20 -3.44 -13.94
C ASP A 140 2.34 -4.14 -14.69
N VAL A 141 2.43 -3.87 -15.99
CA VAL A 141 3.58 -4.25 -16.83
C VAL A 141 4.84 -3.47 -16.44
N ALA A 142 6.01 -3.99 -16.81
CA ALA A 142 7.28 -3.28 -16.60
C ALA A 142 7.23 -1.89 -17.25
N GLY A 143 7.75 -0.88 -16.55
CA GLY A 143 7.70 0.54 -16.99
C GLY A 143 6.44 1.31 -16.54
N GLU A 144 5.36 0.64 -16.16
CA GLU A 144 4.12 1.29 -15.69
C GLU A 144 3.97 1.23 -14.15
N ARG A 145 4.57 0.23 -13.50
CA ARG A 145 4.43 -0.04 -12.04
C ARG A 145 4.67 1.17 -11.14
N ALA A 146 5.64 2.01 -11.46
CA ALA A 146 6.00 3.18 -10.64
C ALA A 146 5.22 4.45 -11.00
N LYS A 147 4.34 4.42 -12.01
CA LYS A 147 3.62 5.61 -12.46
C LYS A 147 2.40 5.88 -11.60
N MET A 148 2.17 7.16 -11.29
CA MET A 148 0.94 7.62 -10.68
C MET A 148 -0.26 7.45 -11.62
N ASN A 149 -0.05 7.69 -12.93
CA ASN A 149 -1.06 7.60 -13.98
C ASN A 149 -0.58 6.63 -15.08
N PRO A 150 -0.72 5.30 -14.86
CA PRO A 150 -0.24 4.31 -15.81
C PRO A 150 -1.08 4.27 -17.09
N THR A 151 -0.54 3.65 -18.14
CA THR A 151 -1.32 3.09 -19.25
C THR A 151 -1.51 1.60 -19.01
N LEU A 152 -2.75 1.13 -19.00
CA LEU A 152 -3.08 -0.28 -18.74
C LEU A 152 -3.76 -0.86 -19.97
N ALA A 153 -3.33 -2.05 -20.39
CA ALA A 153 -3.98 -2.76 -21.49
C ALA A 153 -5.34 -3.34 -21.07
N ASP A 154 -5.42 -3.83 -19.83
CA ASP A 154 -6.63 -4.35 -19.20
C ASP A 154 -6.70 -3.81 -17.77
N GLU A 155 -7.46 -2.74 -17.57
CA GLU A 155 -7.63 -2.09 -16.27
C GLU A 155 -8.29 -3.05 -15.26
N GLU A 156 -9.31 -3.79 -15.70
CA GLU A 156 -10.08 -4.73 -14.87
C GLU A 156 -9.14 -5.79 -14.27
N GLN A 157 -8.36 -6.46 -15.11
CA GLN A 157 -7.40 -7.48 -14.66
C GLN A 157 -6.28 -6.89 -13.81
N ALA A 158 -5.73 -5.73 -14.20
CA ALA A 158 -4.64 -5.11 -13.46
C ALA A 158 -5.04 -4.76 -12.02
N TYR A 159 -6.20 -4.12 -11.82
CA TYR A 159 -6.69 -3.77 -10.48
C TYR A 159 -7.16 -5.01 -9.71
N ASN A 160 -7.90 -5.93 -10.34
CA ASN A 160 -8.38 -7.13 -9.66
C ASN A 160 -7.25 -8.01 -9.14
N ARG A 161 -6.25 -8.29 -9.98
CA ARG A 161 -5.10 -9.10 -9.59
C ARG A 161 -4.23 -8.35 -8.60
N GLY A 162 -3.91 -7.08 -8.89
CA GLY A 162 -3.03 -6.28 -8.07
C GLY A 162 -3.56 -5.99 -6.67
N LEU A 163 -4.87 -5.85 -6.49
CA LEU A 163 -5.47 -5.69 -5.17
C LEU A 163 -5.30 -6.96 -4.33
N ARG A 164 -5.54 -8.15 -4.90
CA ARG A 164 -5.32 -9.42 -4.20
C ARG A 164 -3.85 -9.64 -3.86
N GLU A 165 -2.95 -9.40 -4.82
CA GLU A 165 -1.51 -9.46 -4.58
C GLU A 165 -1.07 -8.49 -3.48
N GLY A 166 -1.59 -7.27 -3.48
CA GLY A 166 -1.28 -6.26 -2.47
C GLY A 166 -1.79 -6.63 -1.08
N ILE A 167 -3.04 -7.10 -0.96
CA ILE A 167 -3.61 -7.54 0.32
C ILE A 167 -2.83 -8.72 0.88
N THR A 168 -2.53 -9.72 0.07
CA THR A 168 -1.72 -10.88 0.47
C THR A 168 -0.33 -10.45 0.91
N LEU A 169 0.37 -9.63 0.12
CA LEU A 169 1.70 -9.13 0.45
C LEU A 169 1.73 -8.39 1.79
N ILE A 170 0.79 -7.46 2.00
CA ILE A 170 0.69 -6.69 3.24
C ILE A 170 0.43 -7.65 4.42
N GLY A 171 -0.55 -8.54 4.28
CA GLY A 171 -0.91 -9.53 5.30
C GLY A 171 0.24 -10.44 5.68
N ASP A 172 0.95 -10.99 4.69
CA ASP A 172 2.09 -11.85 4.92
C ASP A 172 3.20 -11.10 5.67
N ILE A 173 3.57 -9.89 5.21
CA ILE A 173 4.61 -9.08 5.86
C ILE A 173 4.27 -8.84 7.33
N VAL A 174 3.03 -8.44 7.65
CA VAL A 174 2.63 -8.11 9.03
C VAL A 174 2.14 -9.31 9.84
N ASN A 175 2.38 -10.54 9.36
CA ASN A 175 2.01 -11.79 10.03
C ASN A 175 0.48 -11.94 10.26
N LYS A 176 -0.32 -11.50 9.30
CA LYS A 176 -1.80 -11.51 9.26
C LYS A 176 -2.38 -12.20 7.99
N PRO A 177 -1.89 -13.38 7.57
CA PRO A 177 -2.33 -14.01 6.32
C PRO A 177 -3.81 -14.45 6.36
N GLN A 178 -4.34 -14.79 7.53
CA GLN A 178 -5.74 -15.21 7.67
C GLN A 178 -6.69 -14.03 7.50
N GLU A 179 -6.38 -12.89 8.10
CA GLU A 179 -7.16 -11.66 7.93
C GLU A 179 -7.08 -11.13 6.50
N ALA A 180 -5.90 -11.21 5.86
CA ALA A 180 -5.75 -10.89 4.44
C ALA A 180 -6.64 -11.78 3.54
N LYS A 181 -6.64 -13.09 3.78
CA LYS A 181 -7.50 -14.03 3.06
C LYS A 181 -8.98 -13.70 3.27
N ALA A 182 -9.41 -13.48 4.51
CA ALA A 182 -10.80 -13.12 4.81
C ALA A 182 -11.23 -11.81 4.16
N LEU A 183 -10.33 -10.82 4.06
CA LEU A 183 -10.58 -9.56 3.37
C LEU A 183 -10.78 -9.76 1.86
N ILE A 184 -9.96 -10.61 1.23
CA ILE A 184 -10.12 -10.96 -0.19
C ILE A 184 -11.44 -11.68 -0.43
N GLU A 185 -11.82 -12.63 0.42
CA GLU A 185 -13.11 -13.35 0.31
C GLU A 185 -14.31 -12.40 0.46
N ALA A 186 -14.25 -11.46 1.41
CA ALA A 186 -15.30 -10.46 1.59
C ALA A 186 -15.43 -9.53 0.37
N MET A 187 -14.30 -9.11 -0.20
CA MET A 187 -14.25 -8.34 -1.43
C MET A 187 -14.89 -9.10 -2.60
N ASP A 188 -14.52 -10.36 -2.80
CA ASP A 188 -15.04 -11.21 -3.88
C ASP A 188 -16.55 -11.40 -3.77
N LYS A 189 -17.04 -11.65 -2.55
CA LYS A 189 -18.48 -11.75 -2.26
C LYS A 189 -19.22 -10.44 -2.57
N GLY A 190 -18.65 -9.30 -2.18
CA GLY A 190 -19.21 -7.97 -2.46
C GLY A 190 -19.26 -7.69 -3.97
N ARG A 191 -18.17 -7.96 -4.69
CA ARG A 191 -18.12 -7.80 -6.15
C ARG A 191 -19.16 -8.67 -6.83
N LYS A 192 -19.25 -9.95 -6.47
CA LYS A 192 -20.23 -10.88 -7.04
C LYS A 192 -21.65 -10.40 -6.81
N MET A 193 -21.98 -9.93 -5.60
CA MET A 193 -23.30 -9.42 -5.27
C MET A 193 -23.76 -8.29 -6.22
N VAL A 194 -22.87 -7.36 -6.56
CA VAL A 194 -23.17 -6.24 -7.46
C VAL A 194 -23.20 -6.73 -8.91
N SER A 195 -22.18 -7.47 -9.35
CA SER A 195 -22.08 -7.96 -10.73
C SER A 195 -23.26 -8.86 -11.12
N ASP A 196 -23.71 -9.76 -10.24
CA ASP A 196 -24.85 -10.65 -10.52
C ASP A 196 -26.14 -9.87 -10.88
N ARG A 197 -26.29 -8.62 -10.40
CA ARG A 197 -27.46 -7.77 -10.66
C ARG A 197 -27.30 -6.85 -11.86
N LEU A 198 -26.08 -6.41 -12.17
CA LEU A 198 -25.83 -5.29 -13.08
C LEU A 198 -25.00 -5.66 -14.31
N GLN A 199 -24.39 -6.84 -14.36
CA GLN A 199 -23.54 -7.26 -15.49
C GLN A 199 -24.28 -7.32 -16.83
N SER A 200 -25.61 -7.48 -16.81
CA SER A 200 -26.44 -7.54 -18.00
C SER A 200 -26.83 -6.16 -18.54
N VAL A 201 -26.54 -5.06 -17.83
CA VAL A 201 -26.86 -3.70 -18.27
C VAL A 201 -26.00 -3.35 -19.50
N PRO A 202 -26.61 -3.15 -20.68
CA PRO A 202 -25.90 -2.78 -21.90
C PRO A 202 -25.16 -1.44 -21.75
N GLU A 203 -24.04 -1.26 -22.45
CA GLU A 203 -23.23 -0.04 -22.33
C GLU A 203 -24.01 1.25 -22.65
N ASN A 204 -24.91 1.21 -23.64
CA ASN A 204 -25.75 2.33 -24.03
C ASN A 204 -26.88 2.66 -23.02
N GLU A 205 -27.14 1.78 -22.06
CA GLU A 205 -28.10 2.00 -20.97
C GLU A 205 -27.41 2.40 -19.65
N ARG A 206 -26.08 2.40 -19.61
CA ARG A 206 -25.33 2.75 -18.41
C ARG A 206 -25.52 4.21 -18.02
N VAL A 207 -25.65 4.46 -16.73
CA VAL A 207 -25.76 5.82 -16.18
C VAL A 207 -24.46 6.57 -16.42
N ARG A 208 -24.52 7.69 -17.14
CA ARG A 208 -23.38 8.59 -17.32
C ARG A 208 -23.07 9.27 -15.98
N ALA A 209 -21.85 9.10 -15.49
CA ALA A 209 -21.42 9.61 -14.20
C ALA A 209 -20.09 10.37 -14.32
N TYR A 210 -19.92 11.39 -13.47
CA TYR A 210 -18.71 12.20 -13.39
C TYR A 210 -18.22 12.22 -11.94
N MET A 211 -16.91 12.06 -11.73
CA MET A 211 -16.28 12.18 -10.42
C MET A 211 -15.75 13.60 -10.22
N ALA A 212 -16.44 14.41 -9.41
CA ALA A 212 -16.03 15.77 -9.10
C ALA A 212 -15.16 15.81 -7.84
N ASN A 213 -13.87 16.09 -8.00
CA ASN A 213 -12.96 16.36 -6.89
C ASN A 213 -12.74 17.88 -6.74
N PRO A 214 -12.13 18.34 -5.62
CA PRO A 214 -11.77 19.74 -5.44
C PRO A 214 -10.96 20.31 -6.62
N GLU A 215 -11.05 21.63 -6.80
CA GLU A 215 -10.26 22.38 -7.80
C GLU A 215 -10.45 21.89 -9.25
N LEU A 216 -11.66 21.42 -9.58
CA LEU A 216 -11.99 20.86 -10.90
C LEU A 216 -11.07 19.70 -11.28
N THR A 217 -10.67 18.89 -10.31
CA THR A 217 -9.96 17.64 -10.59
C THR A 217 -10.93 16.49 -10.80
N THR A 218 -10.53 15.50 -11.59
CA THR A 218 -11.30 14.28 -11.84
C THR A 218 -10.37 13.10 -12.12
N TYR A 219 -10.95 11.91 -12.25
CA TYR A 219 -10.25 10.70 -12.67
C TYR A 219 -10.80 10.23 -14.02
N GLY A 220 -9.93 10.15 -15.02
CA GLY A 220 -10.22 9.54 -16.31
C GLY A 220 -9.76 8.08 -16.40
N SER A 221 -9.18 7.69 -17.53
CA SER A 221 -8.68 6.32 -17.79
C SER A 221 -7.51 5.92 -16.89
N GLY A 222 -7.30 4.61 -16.72
CA GLY A 222 -6.25 4.01 -15.91
C GLY A 222 -6.51 4.07 -14.41
N LYS A 223 -7.77 4.30 -13.98
CA LYS A 223 -8.14 4.54 -12.58
C LYS A 223 -9.31 3.65 -12.16
N TYR A 224 -9.19 3.10 -10.96
CA TYR A 224 -10.25 2.27 -10.35
C TYR A 224 -11.61 2.97 -10.29
N THR A 225 -11.66 4.30 -10.26
CA THR A 225 -12.90 5.09 -10.35
C THR A 225 -13.78 4.69 -11.52
N GLY A 226 -13.20 4.47 -12.71
CA GLY A 226 -13.93 4.02 -13.90
C GLY A 226 -14.50 2.61 -13.74
N LEU A 227 -13.70 1.68 -13.19
CA LEU A 227 -14.14 0.31 -12.91
C LEU A 227 -15.25 0.27 -11.86
N MET A 228 -15.15 1.07 -10.80
CA MET A 228 -16.19 1.19 -9.78
C MET A 228 -17.52 1.60 -10.40
N MET A 229 -17.51 2.59 -11.29
CA MET A 229 -18.70 3.01 -12.04
C MET A 229 -19.20 1.89 -12.96
N ALA A 230 -18.33 1.26 -13.74
CA ALA A 230 -18.68 0.19 -14.67
C ALA A 230 -19.37 -0.99 -13.98
N HIS A 231 -18.83 -1.46 -12.85
CA HIS A 231 -19.44 -2.51 -12.05
C HIS A 231 -20.79 -2.13 -11.46
N ALA A 232 -21.04 -0.85 -11.24
CA ALA A 232 -22.31 -0.31 -10.76
C ALA A 232 -23.29 0.06 -11.90
N GLY A 233 -23.03 -0.38 -13.14
CA GLY A 233 -23.90 -0.07 -14.28
C GLY A 233 -23.80 1.39 -14.74
N ALA A 234 -22.67 2.06 -14.47
CA ALA A 234 -22.41 3.44 -14.84
C ALA A 234 -21.20 3.57 -15.79
N LEU A 235 -21.09 4.71 -16.46
CA LEU A 235 -20.01 5.05 -17.37
C LEU A 235 -19.31 6.33 -16.88
N ASN A 236 -18.00 6.26 -16.67
CA ASN A 236 -17.19 7.44 -16.38
C ASN A 236 -17.03 8.30 -17.64
N VAL A 237 -17.71 9.45 -17.70
CA VAL A 237 -17.69 10.33 -18.87
C VAL A 237 -16.32 10.96 -19.14
N ALA A 238 -15.46 11.08 -18.13
CA ALA A 238 -14.12 11.66 -18.26
C ALA A 238 -13.09 10.66 -18.82
N ALA A 239 -13.39 9.35 -18.80
CA ALA A 239 -12.39 8.33 -19.12
C ALA A 239 -11.92 8.33 -20.58
N SER A 240 -12.75 8.84 -21.50
CA SER A 240 -12.44 8.88 -22.94
C SER A 240 -11.46 10.00 -23.33
N SER A 241 -11.38 11.07 -22.54
CA SER A 241 -10.61 12.28 -22.88
C SER A 241 -9.58 12.67 -21.82
N VAL A 242 -9.70 12.16 -20.60
CA VAL A 242 -8.80 12.42 -19.48
C VAL A 242 -8.00 11.16 -19.17
N LYS A 243 -6.69 11.30 -18.99
CA LYS A 243 -5.81 10.21 -18.52
C LYS A 243 -5.45 10.39 -17.06
N GLY A 244 -5.84 9.43 -16.22
CA GLY A 244 -5.49 9.40 -14.81
C GLY A 244 -6.18 10.50 -13.98
N PHE A 245 -5.50 10.98 -12.94
CA PHE A 245 -5.97 12.09 -12.11
C PHE A 245 -5.48 13.42 -12.68
N LYS A 246 -6.40 14.31 -13.04
CA LYS A 246 -6.11 15.59 -13.70
C LYS A 246 -7.10 16.68 -13.32
N GLN A 247 -6.63 17.92 -13.36
CA GLN A 247 -7.48 19.09 -13.43
C GLN A 247 -8.08 19.22 -14.84
N VAL A 248 -9.36 19.57 -14.91
CA VAL A 248 -10.12 19.85 -16.14
C VAL A 248 -10.71 21.26 -16.09
N THR A 249 -11.26 21.72 -17.20
CA THR A 249 -11.99 23.00 -17.25
C THR A 249 -13.49 22.79 -17.07
N MET A 250 -14.23 23.85 -16.73
CA MET A 250 -15.69 23.77 -16.62
C MET A 250 -16.34 23.46 -17.97
N GLU A 251 -15.78 23.96 -19.06
CA GLU A 251 -16.23 23.69 -20.43
C GLU A 251 -16.15 22.20 -20.76
N GLN A 252 -15.09 21.51 -20.29
CA GLN A 252 -14.96 20.06 -20.45
C GLN A 252 -15.98 19.26 -19.63
N VAL A 253 -16.53 19.81 -18.55
CA VAL A 253 -17.57 19.16 -17.73
C VAL A 253 -18.96 19.34 -18.34
N ILE A 254 -19.20 20.48 -19.01
CA ILE A 254 -20.48 20.79 -19.66
C ILE A 254 -20.68 20.02 -20.98
N ALA A 255 -19.60 19.76 -21.72
CA ALA A 255 -19.60 19.06 -23.00
C ALA A 255 -19.95 17.55 -22.87
#